data_AF-A0A3N5KQ09-F1
#
_entry.id   AF-A0A3N5KQ09-F1
#
_cell.length_a   1.000
_cell.length_b   1.000
_cell.length_c   1.000
_cell.angle_alpha   90.00
_cell.angle_beta   90.00
_cell.angle_gamma   90.00
#
_symmetry.space_group_name_H-M   'P 1'
#
loop_
_entity.id
_entity.type
_entity.pdbx_description
1 polymer ?
#
loop_
_entity_poly.entity_id
_entity_poly.type
_entity_poly.pdbx_seq_one_letter_code
_entity_poly.pdbx_strand_id
1 'polypeptide(L)'
;VMLVPNAEVFTSRIINNTADPLRRGKVEAWIGYDTDLKAAVQTACDAASQAEGVLHTPAPAVRVNELGQNDIALEVTFWTDSRRADYKNTASAVREAIVSAFKEAGIGLPEPDVRVLRLPAGELT
;
A
#
# COMPACT_ATOMS: atom_id res chain seq x y z
N VAL A 1 44.31 -0.57 -27.92
CA VAL A 1 43.42 0.55 -27.55
C VAL A 1 42.02 0.01 -27.35
N MET A 2 41.56 -0.03 -26.10
CA MET A 2 40.22 0.36 -25.66
C MET A 2 40.38 0.74 -24.19
N LEU A 3 40.38 2.04 -23.91
CA LEU A 3 40.20 2.56 -22.55
C LEU A 3 38.71 2.57 -22.28
N VAL A 4 38.25 1.81 -21.29
CA VAL A 4 36.96 2.08 -20.67
C VAL A 4 37.24 2.91 -19.41
N PRO A 5 36.81 4.17 -19.36
CA PRO A 5 37.03 5.05 -18.23
C PRO A 5 36.23 4.55 -17.02
N ASN A 6 36.89 4.50 -15.86
CA ASN A 6 36.26 4.36 -14.55
C ASN A 6 35.39 5.60 -14.26
N ALA A 7 34.24 5.69 -14.90
CA ALA A 7 33.31 6.80 -14.71
C ALA A 7 31.91 6.39 -15.16
N GLU A 8 31.29 5.45 -14.46
CA GLU A 8 29.82 5.36 -14.43
C GLU A 8 29.35 4.77 -13.10
N VAL A 9 29.40 5.64 -12.09
CA VAL A 9 28.28 5.90 -11.17
C VAL A 9 27.49 4.64 -10.76
N PHE A 10 28.12 3.79 -9.93
CA PHE A 10 27.37 3.00 -8.97
C PHE A 10 26.83 3.93 -7.87
N THR A 11 25.81 4.74 -8.21
CA THR A 11 24.84 5.21 -7.22
C THR A 11 23.87 4.06 -6.94
N SER A 12 24.42 2.90 -6.57
CA SER A 12 23.69 1.96 -5.74
C SER A 12 23.48 2.73 -4.44
N ARG A 13 22.29 3.33 -4.31
CA ARG A 13 21.80 3.87 -3.05
C ARG A 13 22.01 2.73 -2.05
N ILE A 14 23.07 2.81 -1.25
CA ILE A 14 23.26 1.92 -0.11
C ILE A 14 22.15 2.34 0.82
N ILE A 15 20.95 1.80 0.59
CA ILE A 15 19.88 1.82 1.56
C ILE A 15 20.47 0.95 2.66
N ASN A 16 21.06 1.60 3.65
CA ASN A 16 21.52 0.99 4.86
C ASN A 16 20.28 0.41 5.55
N ASN A 17 19.92 -0.81 5.16
CA ASN A 17 18.71 -1.50 5.59
C ASN A 17 18.95 -2.25 6.92
N THR A 18 20.09 -2.02 7.58
CA THR A 18 20.56 -2.86 8.68
C THR A 18 21.09 -2.07 9.90
N ALA A 19 21.19 -0.74 9.85
CA ALA A 19 21.70 0.05 10.98
C ALA A 19 20.63 0.63 11.91
N ASP A 20 19.37 0.69 11.49
CA ASP A 20 18.27 1.17 12.32
C ASP A 20 17.41 0.00 12.83
N PRO A 21 17.12 -0.10 14.14
CA PRO A 21 16.20 -1.10 14.68
C PRO A 21 14.75 -0.88 14.19
N LEU A 22 14.49 0.29 13.60
CA LEU A 22 13.20 0.71 13.09
C LEU A 22 13.19 0.73 11.56
N ARG A 23 12.20 0.06 10.99
CA ARG A 23 11.95 0.06 9.55
C ARG A 23 10.61 0.72 9.25
N ARG A 24 10.62 1.70 8.34
CA ARG A 24 9.40 2.25 7.78
C ARG A 24 8.83 1.29 6.72
N GLY A 25 7.64 0.79 6.97
CA GLY A 25 6.83 0.05 6.02
C GLY A 25 5.85 0.93 5.27
N LYS A 26 5.43 0.42 4.11
CA LYS A 26 4.38 1.03 3.29
C LYS A 26 3.43 -0.05 2.79
N VAL A 27 2.14 0.29 2.80
CA VAL A 27 1.04 -0.51 2.27
C VAL A 27 0.19 0.41 1.42
N GLU A 28 -0.25 -0.09 0.27
CA GLU A 28 -1.14 0.63 -0.63
C GLU A 28 -2.54 0.02 -0.50
N ALA A 29 -3.54 0.89 -0.41
CA ALA A 29 -4.95 0.53 -0.42
C ALA A 29 -5.67 1.40 -1.46
N TRP A 30 -6.61 0.80 -2.17
CA TRP A 30 -7.37 1.49 -3.21
C TRP A 30 -8.81 1.68 -2.71
N ILE A 31 -9.37 2.85 -2.96
CA ILE A 31 -10.77 3.19 -2.60
C ILE A 31 -11.49 3.75 -3.83
N GLY A 32 -12.80 3.55 -3.92
CA GLY A 32 -13.61 4.18 -4.97
C GLY A 32 -13.80 5.68 -4.76
N TYR A 33 -13.98 6.45 -5.84
CA TYR A 33 -14.27 7.90 -5.79
C TYR A 33 -15.57 8.26 -5.05
N ASP A 34 -16.50 7.32 -4.95
CA ASP A 34 -17.78 7.52 -4.26
C ASP A 34 -17.65 7.54 -2.73
N THR A 35 -16.45 7.32 -2.19
CA THR A 35 -16.17 7.29 -0.76
C THR A 35 -15.73 8.66 -0.24
N ASP A 36 -16.15 9.03 0.98
CA ASP A 36 -15.55 10.16 1.70
C ASP A 36 -14.06 9.90 1.97
N LEU A 37 -13.21 10.59 1.21
CA LEU A 37 -11.76 10.51 1.30
C LEU A 37 -11.24 10.80 2.71
N LYS A 38 -11.84 11.77 3.42
CA LYS A 38 -11.39 12.14 4.77
C LYS A 38 -11.72 11.04 5.76
N ALA A 39 -12.91 10.46 5.66
CA ALA A 39 -13.29 9.30 6.46
C ALA A 39 -12.39 8.10 6.15
N ALA A 40 -12.11 7.81 4.88
CA ALA A 40 -11.25 6.70 4.48
C ALA A 40 -9.80 6.85 5.00
N VAL A 41 -9.23 8.06 4.91
CA VAL A 41 -7.89 8.36 5.45
C VAL A 41 -7.85 8.17 6.97
N GLN A 42 -8.87 8.65 7.69
CA GLN A 42 -8.96 8.50 9.14
C GLN A 42 -9.09 7.03 9.55
N THR A 43 -10.03 6.31 8.94
CA THR A 43 -10.26 4.87 9.18
C THR A 43 -9.00 4.04 8.89
N ALA A 44 -8.28 4.34 7.80
CA ALA A 44 -7.04 3.65 7.46
C ALA A 44 -5.92 3.94 8.48
N CYS A 45 -5.82 5.18 8.95
CA CYS A 45 -4.84 5.59 9.95
C CYS A 45 -5.08 4.87 11.28
N ASP A 46 -6.34 4.87 11.73
CA ASP A 46 -6.75 4.23 12.98
C ASP A 46 -6.55 2.72 12.89
N ALA A 47 -6.96 2.08 11.80
CA ALA A 47 -6.75 0.65 11.57
C ALA A 47 -5.26 0.28 11.57
N ALA A 48 -4.41 1.06 10.89
CA ALA A 48 -2.98 0.83 10.87
C ALA A 48 -2.34 1.01 12.26
N SER A 49 -2.87 1.92 13.08
CA SER A 49 -2.39 2.13 14.45
C SER A 49 -2.70 0.94 15.38
N GLN A 50 -3.81 0.23 15.15
CA GLN A 50 -4.23 -0.92 15.94
C GLN A 50 -3.61 -2.25 15.46
N ALA A 51 -2.90 -2.24 14.33
CA ALA A 51 -2.34 -3.44 13.74
C ALA A 51 -1.11 -3.98 14.51
N GLU A 52 -1.00 -5.30 14.58
CA GLU A 52 0.05 -5.97 15.35
C GLU A 52 1.45 -5.71 14.78
N GLY A 53 2.35 -5.24 15.64
CA GLY A 53 3.75 -4.92 15.30
C GLY A 53 3.96 -3.55 14.66
N VAL A 54 2.93 -2.71 14.58
CA VAL A 54 3.07 -1.28 14.28
C VAL A 54 3.44 -0.51 15.53
N LEU A 55 4.46 0.34 15.42
CA LEU A 55 4.85 1.25 16.48
C LEU A 55 3.91 2.46 16.53
N HIS A 56 3.47 2.82 17.73
CA HIS A 56 2.66 4.03 17.93
C HIS A 56 3.49 5.32 17.86
N THR A 57 4.80 5.23 18.08
CA THR A 57 5.74 6.36 17.98
C THR A 57 6.95 5.92 17.16
N PRO A 58 7.10 6.37 15.90
CA PRO A 58 6.28 7.35 15.19
C PRO A 58 4.93 6.79 14.74
N ALA A 59 3.86 7.59 14.83
CA ALA A 59 2.52 7.20 14.41
C ALA A 59 2.46 6.89 12.89
N PRO A 60 1.57 5.97 12.48
CA PRO A 60 1.29 5.75 11.07
C PRO A 60 0.72 7.01 10.42
N ALA A 61 0.97 7.17 9.13
CA ALA A 61 0.47 8.28 8.33
C ALA A 61 -0.09 7.77 7.03
N VAL A 62 -1.24 8.29 6.64
CA VAL A 62 -1.94 7.94 5.40
C VAL A 62 -1.91 9.15 4.47
N ARG A 63 -1.58 8.92 3.20
CA ARG A 63 -1.54 9.95 2.15
C ARG A 63 -2.22 9.44 0.90
N VAL A 64 -2.79 10.36 0.14
CA VAL A 64 -3.21 10.07 -1.23
C VAL A 64 -1.97 10.04 -2.10
N ASN A 65 -1.69 8.89 -2.71
CA ASN A 65 -0.53 8.68 -3.56
C ASN A 65 -0.86 8.95 -5.03
N GLU A 66 -2.00 8.45 -5.51
CA GLU A 66 -2.41 8.54 -6.91
C GLU A 66 -3.93 8.66 -7.03
N LEU A 67 -4.37 9.37 -8.07
CA LEU A 67 -5.77 9.47 -8.48
C LEU A 67 -5.90 8.67 -9.79
N GLY A 68 -6.35 7.43 -9.67
CA GLY A 68 -6.60 6.52 -10.78
C GLY A 68 -7.87 6.87 -11.56
N GLN A 69 -8.22 6.05 -12.55
CA GLN A 69 -9.37 6.35 -13.41
C GLN A 69 -10.72 6.17 -12.69
N ASN A 70 -10.82 5.16 -11.83
CA ASN A 70 -12.05 4.83 -11.07
C ASN A 70 -11.78 4.66 -9.57
N ASP A 71 -10.54 4.88 -9.14
CA ASP A 71 -10.02 4.55 -7.82
C ASP A 71 -8.98 5.58 -7.36
N ILE A 72 -8.83 5.70 -6.05
CA ILE A 72 -7.85 6.56 -5.39
C ILE A 72 -6.89 5.64 -4.63
N ALA A 73 -5.59 5.79 -4.90
CA ALA A 73 -4.54 5.08 -4.17
C ALA A 73 -4.21 5.82 -2.88
N LEU A 74 -4.41 5.15 -1.76
CA LEU A 74 -3.94 5.56 -0.44
C LEU A 74 -2.64 4.83 -0.10
N GLU A 75 -1.58 5.58 0.17
CA GLU A 75 -0.35 5.05 0.76
C GLU A 75 -0.42 5.19 2.28
N VAL A 76 -0.42 4.05 2.97
CA VAL A 76 -0.32 3.94 4.43
C VAL A 76 1.12 3.63 4.79
N THR A 77 1.75 4.55 5.51
CA THR A 77 3.11 4.40 6.02
C THR A 77 3.08 4.14 7.51
N PHE A 78 3.87 3.18 7.98
CA PHE A 78 3.96 2.81 9.39
C PHE A 78 5.39 2.41 9.76
N TRP A 79 5.70 2.37 11.05
CA TRP A 79 6.99 1.94 11.56
C TRP A 79 6.87 0.59 12.24
N THR A 80 7.84 -0.29 12.03
CA THR A 80 7.90 -1.63 12.61
C THR A 80 9.36 -2.01 12.88
N ASP A 81 9.57 -3.11 13.60
CA ASP A 81 10.90 -3.66 13.86
C ASP A 81 11.58 -4.07 12.54
N SER A 82 12.88 -3.85 12.42
CA SER A 82 13.63 -4.15 11.20
C SER A 82 13.84 -5.64 10.93
N ARG A 83 13.47 -6.52 11.87
CA ARG A 83 13.39 -7.97 11.66
C ARG A 83 12.47 -8.31 10.47
N ARG A 84 13.04 -8.95 9.45
CA ARG A 84 12.38 -9.19 8.15
C ARG A 84 11.12 -10.05 8.24
N ALA A 85 11.05 -10.99 9.17
CA ALA A 85 9.86 -11.81 9.42
C ALA A 85 8.73 -10.95 9.99
N ASP A 86 9.05 -10.12 10.98
CA ASP A 86 8.10 -9.24 11.66
C ASP A 86 7.54 -8.19 10.70
N TYR A 87 8.38 -7.60 9.84
CA TYR A 87 7.94 -6.67 8.80
C TYR A 87 6.83 -7.23 7.90
N LYS A 88 7.00 -8.46 7.38
CA LYS A 88 6.03 -9.06 6.46
C LYS A 88 4.71 -9.37 7.16
N ASN A 89 4.79 -9.90 8.38
CA ASN A 89 3.63 -10.24 9.18
C ASN A 89 2.86 -8.97 9.57
N THR A 90 3.56 -7.93 10.05
CA THR A 90 2.96 -6.62 10.35
C THR A 90 2.33 -5.99 9.12
N ALA A 91 2.99 -6.04 7.96
CA ALA A 91 2.40 -5.53 6.73
C ALA A 91 1.14 -6.31 6.30
N SER A 92 1.05 -7.61 6.60
CA SER A 92 -0.19 -8.38 6.39
C SER A 92 -1.28 -7.96 7.37
N ALA A 93 -0.95 -7.89 8.66
CA ALA A 93 -1.88 -7.47 9.72
C ALA A 93 -2.44 -6.06 9.46
N VAL A 94 -1.61 -5.13 8.99
CA VAL A 94 -2.05 -3.78 8.59
C VAL A 94 -3.03 -3.83 7.42
N ARG A 95 -2.77 -4.65 6.39
CA ARG A 95 -3.71 -4.80 5.26
C ARG A 95 -5.04 -5.38 5.70
N GLU A 96 -5.01 -6.42 6.52
CA GLU A 96 -6.21 -7.07 7.05
C GLU A 96 -7.02 -6.10 7.92
N ALA A 97 -6.36 -5.35 8.80
CA ALA A 97 -7.00 -4.33 9.62
C ALA A 97 -7.65 -3.23 8.77
N ILE A 98 -6.96 -2.72 7.75
CA ILE A 98 -7.52 -1.71 6.83
C ILE A 98 -8.75 -2.27 6.10
N VAL A 99 -8.67 -3.50 5.58
CA VAL A 99 -9.80 -4.12 4.87
C VAL A 99 -10.99 -4.34 5.81
N SER A 100 -10.78 -4.79 7.05
CA SER A 100 -11.84 -4.95 8.04
C SER A 100 -12.49 -3.60 8.39
N ALA A 101 -11.66 -2.59 8.67
CA ALA A 101 -12.13 -1.26 9.03
C ALA A 101 -12.90 -0.59 7.87
N PHE A 102 -12.46 -0.79 6.62
CA PHE A 102 -13.19 -0.29 5.46
C PHE A 102 -14.54 -0.99 5.27
N LYS A 103 -14.60 -2.31 5.48
CA LYS A 103 -15.88 -3.04 5.44
C LYS A 103 -16.84 -2.58 6.54
N GLU A 104 -16.34 -2.36 7.76
CA GLU A 104 -17.14 -1.87 8.89
C GLU A 104 -17.62 -0.43 8.68
N ALA A 105 -16.79 0.42 8.08
CA ALA A 105 -17.13 1.81 7.76
C ALA A 105 -18.00 1.95 6.49
N GLY A 106 -18.29 0.86 5.78
CA GLY A 106 -19.03 0.89 4.51
C GLY A 106 -18.27 1.54 3.35
N ILE A 107 -16.93 1.56 3.43
CA ILE A 107 -16.04 2.09 2.39
C ILE A 107 -15.92 1.04 1.27
N GLY A 108 -16.34 1.44 0.07
CA GLY A 108 -16.24 0.61 -1.13
C GLY A 108 -14.78 0.39 -1.52
N LEU A 109 -14.29 -0.83 -1.29
CA LEU A 109 -13.06 -1.32 -1.91
C LEU A 109 -13.36 -1.59 -3.39
N PRO A 110 -12.50 -1.14 -4.33
CA PRO A 110 -12.71 -1.44 -5.74
C PRO A 110 -12.69 -2.96 -5.92
N GLU A 111 -13.76 -3.49 -6.51
CA GLU A 111 -13.78 -4.89 -6.91
C GLU A 111 -12.70 -5.10 -7.97
N PRO A 112 -11.95 -6.23 -7.94
CA PRO A 112 -11.09 -6.56 -9.07
C PRO A 112 -12.00 -6.64 -10.29
N ASP A 113 -11.77 -5.74 -11.25
CA ASP A 113 -12.62 -5.52 -12.42
C ASP A 113 -12.81 -6.86 -13.17
N VAL A 114 -13.90 -7.57 -12.87
CA VAL A 114 -14.27 -8.79 -13.58
C VAL A 114 -14.82 -8.34 -14.92
N ARG A 115 -13.92 -8.17 -15.89
CA ARG A 115 -14.30 -7.91 -17.28
C ARG A 115 -15.02 -9.13 -17.84
N VAL A 116 -16.34 -9.18 -17.67
CA VAL A 116 -17.20 -10.16 -18.34
C VAL A 116 -17.31 -9.77 -19.82
N LEU A 117 -16.51 -10.41 -20.67
CA LEU A 117 -16.68 -10.32 -22.12
C LEU A 117 -17.98 -11.06 -22.48
N ARG A 118 -19.11 -10.34 -22.59
CA ARG A 118 -20.28 -10.85 -23.32
C ARG A 118 -19.94 -10.84 -24.81
N LEU A 119 -19.54 -12.00 -25.33
CA LEU A 119 -19.53 -12.21 -26.77
C LEU A 119 -21.00 -12.14 -27.27
N PRO A 120 -21.33 -11.30 -28.26
CA PRO A 120 -22.64 -11.37 -28.89
C PRO A 120 -22.79 -12.74 -29.56
N ALA A 121 -23.78 -13.51 -29.12
CA ALA A 121 -24.17 -14.74 -29.80
C ALA A 121 -25.03 -14.38 -31.03
N GLY A 122 -24.42 -14.44 -32.21
CA GLY A 122 -25.05 -14.28 -33.52
C GLY A 122 -23.95 -13.90 -34.52
N GLU A 123 -23.71 -14.58 -35.64
CA GLU A 123 -24.60 -15.36 -36.49
C GLU A 123 -23.81 -16.56 -37.06
N LEU A 124 -24.35 -17.78 -36.92
CA LEU A 124 -24.05 -18.89 -37.82
C LEU A 124 -25.38 -19.35 -38.38
N THR A 125 -25.77 -18.78 -39.52
CA THR A 125 -26.76 -19.35 -40.44
C THR A 125 -26.31 -19.03 -41.86
#